data_AF-A0A089HMZ3-F1
#
_entry.id   AF-A0A089HMZ3-F1
#
_cell.length_a   1.000
_cell.length_b   1.000
_cell.length_c   1.000
_cell.angle_alpha   90.00
_cell.angle_beta   90.00
_cell.angle_gamma   90.00
#
_symmetry.space_group_name_H-M   'P 1'
#
loop_
_entity.id
_entity.type
_entity.pdbx_description
1 polymer ?
#
loop_
_entity_poly.entity_id
_entity_poly.type
_entity_poly.pdbx_seq_one_letter_code
_entity_poly.pdbx_strand_id
1 'polypeptide(L)'
;MDTTICPWCHTEIVWDEELGPEEACPHCGNDLSAYRTVNISREDLNDELEDDDEHEHEHGGDLWGEDEPDGVVPVFNTLDAYRDTYDLERYDSTVAAVLDEQAEVPECPQCHEYMLLAGTVGVSDFKSAAPAFLGVPLLNAPFSLNMYVCPSCFQIQYSLAEEDREQWVRNIGGLRK
;
A
#
# COMPACT_ATOMS: atom_id res chain seq x y z
N MET A 1 30.24 -18.53 -22.25
CA MET A 1 29.73 -18.71 -20.87
C MET A 1 28.50 -17.86 -20.77
N ASP A 2 27.35 -18.49 -20.95
CA ASP A 2 26.06 -17.86 -20.66
C ASP A 2 25.99 -17.64 -19.15
N THR A 3 26.12 -16.39 -18.73
CA THR A 3 26.01 -15.99 -17.33
C THR A 3 24.58 -16.22 -16.86
N THR A 4 24.36 -17.26 -16.05
CA THR A 4 23.06 -17.56 -15.46
C THR A 4 22.92 -16.72 -14.19
N ILE A 5 21.94 -15.84 -14.12
CA ILE A 5 21.67 -15.04 -12.91
C ILE A 5 20.45 -15.63 -12.21
N CYS A 6 20.55 -15.84 -10.89
CA CYS A 6 19.41 -16.30 -10.11
C CYS A 6 18.30 -15.22 -10.08
N PRO A 7 17.05 -15.53 -10.45
CA PRO A 7 15.95 -14.57 -10.40
C PRO A 7 15.48 -14.21 -8.98
N TRP A 8 15.98 -14.89 -7.94
CA TRP A 8 15.56 -14.71 -6.56
C TRP A 8 16.54 -13.83 -5.77
N CYS A 9 17.83 -14.16 -5.82
CA CYS A 9 18.89 -13.43 -5.11
C CYS A 9 19.74 -12.54 -6.01
N HIS A 10 19.46 -12.51 -7.32
CA HIS A 10 20.20 -11.73 -8.33
C HIS A 10 21.72 -11.99 -8.34
N THR A 11 22.14 -13.14 -7.82
CA THR A 11 23.54 -13.56 -7.79
C THR A 11 23.86 -14.36 -9.05
N GLU A 12 25.03 -14.10 -9.63
CA GLU A 12 25.55 -14.88 -10.75
C GLU A 12 25.83 -16.32 -10.29
N ILE A 13 25.22 -17.28 -10.98
CA ILE A 13 25.39 -18.70 -10.71
C ILE A 13 26.54 -19.20 -11.58
N VAL A 14 27.59 -19.67 -10.91
CA VAL A 14 28.70 -20.39 -11.54
C VAL A 14 28.42 -21.88 -11.38
N TRP A 15 28.14 -22.55 -12.48
CA TRP A 15 27.90 -24.00 -12.50
C TRP A 15 29.20 -24.78 -12.40
N ASP A 16 29.18 -25.88 -11.65
CA ASP A 16 30.29 -26.84 -11.62
C ASP A 16 30.34 -27.60 -12.96
N GLU A 17 31.54 -27.74 -13.53
CA GLU A 17 31.76 -28.43 -14.81
C GLU A 17 31.47 -29.94 -14.74
N GLU A 18 31.44 -30.55 -13.55
CA GLU A 18 31.20 -31.99 -13.36
C GLU A 18 29.73 -32.34 -13.08
N LEU A 19 28.96 -31.45 -12.43
CA LEU A 19 27.55 -31.69 -12.08
C LEU A 19 26.53 -31.07 -13.05
N GLY A 20 26.93 -30.03 -13.80
CA GLY A 20 26.02 -29.32 -14.71
C GLY A 20 25.01 -28.42 -14.00
N PRO A 21 24.04 -27.84 -14.73
CA PRO A 21 23.05 -26.93 -14.15
C PRO A 21 22.07 -27.70 -13.25
N GLU A 22 22.03 -27.34 -11.97
CA GLU A 22 21.10 -27.88 -10.99
C GLU A 22 19.74 -27.15 -11.03
N GLU A 23 18.68 -27.81 -10.57
CA GLU A 23 17.32 -27.24 -10.54
C GLU A 23 17.16 -26.16 -9.46
N ALA A 24 18.02 -26.14 -8.44
CA ALA A 24 18.00 -25.18 -7.35
C ALA A 24 19.24 -24.26 -7.35
N CYS A 25 19.05 -23.03 -6.90
CA CYS A 25 20.14 -22.07 -6.78
C CYS A 25 21.07 -22.44 -5.61
N PRO A 26 22.39 -22.59 -5.82
CA PRO A 26 23.33 -22.92 -4.75
C PRO A 26 23.52 -21.81 -3.71
N HIS A 27 23.12 -20.57 -4.02
CA HIS A 27 23.25 -19.43 -3.11
C HIS A 27 22.06 -19.26 -2.16
N CYS A 28 20.84 -19.44 -2.65
CA CYS A 28 19.63 -19.21 -1.86
C CYS A 28 18.76 -20.45 -1.66
N GLY A 29 19.10 -21.59 -2.28
CA GLY A 29 18.39 -22.86 -2.16
C GLY A 29 17.02 -22.89 -2.83
N ASN A 30 16.73 -21.91 -3.69
CA ASN A 30 15.43 -21.83 -4.34
C ASN A 30 15.46 -22.42 -5.75
N ASP A 31 14.38 -23.08 -6.15
CA ASP A 31 14.20 -23.60 -7.50
C ASP A 31 14.32 -22.50 -8.55
N LEU A 32 15.12 -22.77 -9.57
CA LEU A 32 15.34 -21.95 -10.76
C LEU A 32 14.29 -22.21 -11.84
N SER A 33 13.32 -23.10 -11.56
CA SER A 33 12.15 -23.29 -12.40
C SER A 33 11.36 -21.97 -12.47
N ALA A 34 11.00 -21.59 -13.69
CA ALA A 34 10.50 -20.27 -14.02
C ALA A 34 9.11 -19.99 -13.42
N TYR A 35 9.04 -19.45 -12.20
CA TYR A 35 7.81 -18.87 -11.69
C TYR A 35 7.63 -17.43 -12.18
N ARG A 36 6.94 -17.28 -13.32
CA ARG A 36 6.14 -16.06 -13.62
C ARG A 36 5.13 -16.18 -14.78
N THR A 37 4.70 -17.38 -15.15
CA THR A 37 3.52 -17.56 -16.03
C THR A 37 2.81 -18.86 -15.68
N VAL A 38 1.56 -18.78 -15.23
CA VAL A 38 0.64 -19.92 -15.24
C VAL A 38 0.15 -20.04 -16.68
N ASN A 39 0.53 -21.10 -17.39
CA ASN A 39 -0.07 -21.43 -18.68
C ASN A 39 -1.36 -22.20 -18.40
N ILE A 40 -2.49 -21.51 -18.43
CA ILE A 40 -3.80 -22.14 -18.33
C ILE A 40 -4.13 -22.72 -19.72
N SER A 41 -4.29 -24.04 -19.81
CA SER A 41 -4.65 -24.73 -21.04
C SER A 41 -6.16 -24.59 -21.28
N ARG A 42 -6.57 -24.57 -22.56
CA ARG A 42 -7.98 -24.36 -22.92
C ARG A 42 -8.88 -25.53 -22.50
N GLU A 43 -8.29 -26.69 -22.27
CA GLU A 43 -8.97 -27.86 -21.71
C GLU A 43 -9.36 -27.68 -20.23
N ASP A 44 -8.63 -26.88 -19.44
CA ASP A 44 -8.94 -26.62 -18.02
C ASP A 44 -10.14 -25.67 -17.83
N LEU A 45 -10.61 -25.03 -18.92
CA LEU A 45 -11.73 -24.09 -18.92
C LEU A 45 -13.07 -24.72 -19.37
N ASN A 46 -13.11 -26.02 -19.70
CA ASN A 46 -14.23 -26.62 -20.41
C ASN A 46 -15.16 -27.50 -19.55
N ASP A 47 -14.87 -27.71 -18.26
CA ASP A 47 -15.61 -28.69 -17.43
C ASP A 47 -16.59 -28.09 -16.40
N GLU A 48 -16.87 -26.78 -16.38
CA GLU A 48 -17.83 -26.18 -15.43
C GLU A 48 -18.75 -25.12 -16.06
N LEU A 49 -19.48 -25.50 -17.11
CA LEU A 49 -20.65 -24.74 -17.57
C LEU A 49 -21.86 -25.67 -17.64
N GLU A 50 -22.33 -26.15 -16.49
CA GLU A 50 -23.72 -26.56 -16.32
C GLU A 50 -24.50 -25.38 -15.73
N ASP A 51 -25.47 -24.95 -16.52
CA ASP A 51 -26.39 -23.84 -16.32
C ASP A 51 -27.39 -24.22 -15.21
N ASP A 52 -27.27 -23.63 -14.02
CA ASP A 52 -28.32 -23.66 -13.00
C ASP A 52 -28.67 -22.21 -12.59
N ASP A 53 -29.75 -21.73 -13.22
CA ASP A 53 -30.49 -20.53 -12.85
C ASP A 53 -31.08 -20.70 -11.44
N GLU A 54 -30.54 -19.95 -10.47
CA GLU A 54 -31.23 -19.31 -9.31
C GLU A 54 -30.24 -19.12 -8.14
N HIS A 55 -29.38 -18.08 -8.22
CA HIS A 55 -28.60 -17.62 -7.08
C HIS A 55 -29.02 -16.20 -6.67
N GLU A 56 -29.95 -16.13 -5.70
CA GLU A 56 -30.05 -14.97 -4.81
C GLU A 56 -28.67 -14.76 -4.15
N HIS A 57 -28.05 -13.61 -4.40
CA HIS A 57 -26.77 -13.24 -3.78
C HIS A 57 -26.98 -12.90 -2.30
N GLU A 58 -27.20 -13.89 -1.45
CA GLU A 58 -26.86 -13.79 -0.03
C GLU A 58 -25.33 -13.96 0.10
N HIS A 59 -24.62 -12.83 0.23
CA HIS A 59 -23.21 -12.84 0.65
C HIS A 59 -23.12 -13.26 2.12
N GLY A 60 -23.24 -14.57 2.37
CA GLY A 60 -23.17 -15.19 3.68
C GLY A 60 -22.29 -16.43 3.63
N GLY A 61 -20.99 -16.21 3.85
CA GLY A 61 -19.96 -17.18 4.22
C GLY A 61 -20.14 -18.65 3.83
N ASP A 62 -19.43 -19.09 2.79
CA ASP A 62 -18.56 -20.27 2.85
C ASP A 62 -17.63 -20.27 1.63
N LEU A 63 -16.61 -19.42 1.67
CA LEU A 63 -15.41 -19.63 0.86
C LEU A 63 -14.42 -20.26 1.85
N TRP A 64 -13.80 -21.39 1.48
CA TRP A 64 -12.93 -22.27 2.28
C TRP A 64 -13.65 -23.47 2.94
N GLY A 65 -13.65 -24.60 2.23
CA GLY A 65 -13.78 -25.92 2.86
C GLY A 65 -12.78 -26.10 4.01
N GLU A 66 -13.04 -27.11 4.85
CA GLU A 66 -12.45 -27.36 6.18
C GLU A 66 -10.92 -27.63 6.24
N ASP A 67 -10.11 -27.04 5.36
CA ASP A 67 -8.67 -26.98 5.48
C ASP A 67 -8.28 -25.53 5.85
N GLU A 68 -7.73 -25.36 7.06
CA GLU A 68 -7.26 -24.10 7.63
C GLU A 68 -6.54 -23.23 6.57
N PRO A 69 -6.99 -21.99 6.29
CA PRO A 69 -6.25 -21.09 5.42
C PRO A 69 -5.06 -20.55 6.20
N ASP A 70 -3.95 -21.29 6.17
CA ASP A 70 -2.63 -20.84 6.62
C ASP A 70 -2.15 -19.76 5.64
N GLY A 71 -2.74 -18.56 5.74
CA GLY A 71 -2.58 -17.50 4.76
C GLY A 71 -3.59 -16.35 4.84
N VAL A 72 -4.33 -16.17 5.95
CA VAL A 72 -5.19 -14.99 6.11
C VAL A 72 -4.30 -13.74 6.16
N VAL A 73 -4.19 -13.05 5.03
CA VAL A 73 -3.56 -11.73 4.94
C VAL A 73 -4.37 -10.81 5.86
N PRO A 74 -3.74 -10.09 6.80
CA PRO A 74 -4.48 -9.16 7.65
C PRO A 74 -5.13 -8.11 6.76
N VAL A 75 -6.45 -8.18 6.61
CA VAL A 75 -7.22 -7.12 5.99
C VAL A 75 -7.20 -5.95 6.98
N PHE A 76 -6.43 -4.91 6.67
CA PHE A 76 -6.35 -3.70 7.51
C PHE A 76 -7.63 -2.84 7.45
N ASN A 77 -8.68 -3.34 6.81
CA ASN A 77 -9.97 -2.66 6.75
C ASN A 77 -10.74 -2.88 8.06
N THR A 78 -10.67 -1.88 8.93
CA THR A 78 -11.43 -1.86 10.18
C THR A 78 -12.87 -1.38 10.01
N LEU A 79 -13.25 -0.90 8.82
CA LEU A 79 -14.60 -0.42 8.53
C LEU A 79 -15.65 -1.54 8.58
N ASP A 80 -15.27 -2.77 8.18
CA ASP A 80 -16.19 -3.91 8.17
C ASP A 80 -16.75 -4.24 9.56
N ALA A 81 -16.03 -3.90 10.64
CA ALA A 81 -16.53 -4.05 12.01
C ALA A 81 -17.77 -3.20 12.31
N TYR A 82 -18.08 -2.21 11.47
CA TYR A 82 -19.21 -1.29 11.62
C TYR A 82 -20.38 -1.61 10.69
N ARG A 83 -20.24 -2.62 9.81
CA ARG A 83 -21.23 -3.00 8.79
C ARG A 83 -22.62 -3.28 9.35
N ASP A 84 -22.70 -3.94 10.51
CA ASP A 84 -23.99 -4.30 11.13
C ASP A 84 -24.73 -3.09 11.73
N THR A 85 -24.01 -1.99 11.97
CA THR A 85 -24.52 -0.83 12.71
C THR A 85 -24.75 0.40 11.84
N TYR A 86 -24.04 0.53 10.73
CA TYR A 86 -24.06 1.70 9.88
C TYR A 86 -24.20 1.33 8.40
N ASP A 87 -24.78 2.25 7.63
CA ASP A 87 -24.94 2.12 6.19
C ASP A 87 -23.60 2.42 5.48
N LEU A 88 -22.88 1.35 5.12
CA LEU A 88 -21.58 1.46 4.45
C LEU A 88 -21.68 1.91 2.99
N GLU A 89 -22.78 1.61 2.29
CA GLU A 89 -22.96 2.09 0.89
C GLU A 89 -23.08 3.61 0.86
N ARG A 90 -23.83 4.17 1.81
CA ARG A 90 -23.91 5.61 1.98
C ARG A 90 -22.58 6.21 2.43
N TYR A 91 -21.84 5.49 3.28
CA TYR A 91 -20.52 5.93 3.71
C TYR A 91 -19.57 6.04 2.51
N ASP A 92 -19.43 4.98 1.72
CA ASP A 92 -18.53 4.91 0.56
C ASP A 92 -18.88 5.96 -0.50
N SER A 93 -20.17 6.16 -0.80
CA SER A 93 -20.60 7.21 -1.73
C SER A 93 -20.31 8.62 -1.21
N THR A 94 -20.41 8.84 0.10
CA THR A 94 -20.06 10.13 0.71
C THR A 94 -18.54 10.34 0.71
N VAL A 95 -17.76 9.31 1.03
CA VAL A 95 -16.29 9.33 0.94
C VAL A 95 -15.86 9.71 -0.46
N ALA A 96 -16.42 9.05 -1.48
CA ALA A 96 -16.12 9.35 -2.89
C ALA A 96 -16.46 10.80 -3.27
N ALA A 97 -17.61 11.31 -2.83
CA ALA A 97 -18.00 12.70 -3.09
C ALA A 97 -17.04 13.71 -2.43
N VAL A 98 -16.62 13.45 -1.19
CA VAL A 98 -15.65 14.33 -0.50
C VAL A 98 -14.29 14.27 -1.19
N LEU A 99 -13.84 13.08 -1.63
CA LEU A 99 -12.58 12.92 -2.36
C LEU A 99 -12.56 13.69 -3.69
N ASP A 100 -13.69 13.77 -4.41
CA ASP A 100 -13.80 14.53 -5.67
C ASP A 100 -13.65 16.04 -5.46
N GLU A 101 -14.10 16.56 -4.31
CA GLU A 101 -13.97 17.99 -3.95
C GLU A 101 -12.56 18.33 -3.39
N GLN A 102 -11.81 17.35 -2.91
CA GLN A 102 -10.50 17.57 -2.29
C GLN A 102 -9.39 17.83 -3.33
N ALA A 103 -8.63 18.90 -3.13
CA ALA A 103 -7.49 19.23 -3.98
C ALA A 103 -6.27 18.31 -3.77
N GLU A 104 -6.02 17.87 -2.53
CA GLU A 104 -4.94 16.95 -2.18
C GLU A 104 -5.53 15.69 -1.53
N VAL A 105 -5.18 14.54 -2.10
CA VAL A 105 -5.69 13.23 -1.70
C VAL A 105 -4.50 12.29 -1.48
N PRO A 106 -3.90 12.27 -0.29
CA PRO A 106 -2.78 11.38 0.02
C PRO A 106 -3.26 9.93 0.22
N GLU A 107 -2.37 8.98 -0.04
CA GLU A 107 -2.59 7.55 0.22
C GLU A 107 -2.16 7.19 1.66
N CYS A 108 -2.95 6.32 2.29
CA CYS A 108 -2.67 5.85 3.65
C CYS A 108 -1.45 4.92 3.67
N PRO A 109 -0.47 5.11 4.56
CA PRO A 109 0.71 4.24 4.65
C PRO A 109 0.41 2.83 5.21
N GLN A 110 -0.80 2.57 5.72
CA GLN A 110 -1.19 1.25 6.23
C GLN A 110 -1.96 0.42 5.22
N CYS A 111 -3.01 0.99 4.61
CA CYS A 111 -3.87 0.26 3.67
C CYS A 111 -3.80 0.77 2.22
N HIS A 112 -3.00 1.81 1.93
CA HIS A 112 -2.85 2.42 0.60
C HIS A 112 -4.13 3.03 0.01
N GLU A 113 -5.15 3.26 0.83
CA GLU A 113 -6.36 3.95 0.40
C GLU A 113 -6.27 5.46 0.53
N TYR A 114 -7.07 6.16 -0.24
CA TYR A 114 -7.14 7.62 -0.23
C TYR A 114 -7.72 8.17 1.09
N MET A 115 -7.05 9.18 1.62
CA MET A 115 -7.41 9.78 2.91
C MET A 115 -8.22 11.06 2.75
N LEU A 116 -9.15 11.26 3.68
CA LEU A 116 -10.02 12.44 3.73
C LEU A 116 -9.40 13.56 4.56
N LEU A 117 -9.48 14.80 4.09
CA LEU A 117 -9.06 15.97 4.85
C LEU A 117 -10.07 16.25 5.96
N ALA A 118 -9.69 15.97 7.21
CA ALA A 118 -10.54 16.21 8.38
C ALA A 118 -10.44 17.65 8.91
N GLY A 119 -9.33 18.34 8.66
CA GLY A 119 -9.16 19.74 9.03
C GLY A 119 -7.70 20.20 9.08
N THR A 120 -7.49 21.40 9.62
CA THR A 120 -6.16 22.01 9.74
C THR A 120 -5.87 22.36 11.20
N VAL A 121 -4.70 21.94 11.69
CA VAL A 121 -4.21 22.16 13.04
C VAL A 121 -3.14 23.25 13.00
N GLY A 122 -3.39 24.38 13.67
CA GLY A 122 -2.39 25.44 13.85
C GLY A 122 -1.46 25.13 15.01
N VAL A 123 -0.15 25.05 14.75
CA VAL A 123 0.88 24.79 15.76
C VAL A 123 1.62 26.09 16.07
N SER A 124 1.46 26.57 17.30
CA SER A 124 2.10 27.79 17.80
C SER A 124 3.25 27.51 18.78
N ASP A 125 3.14 26.46 19.59
CA ASP A 125 4.18 26.05 20.54
C ASP A 125 5.02 24.91 19.94
N PHE A 126 6.04 25.26 19.17
CA PHE A 126 6.92 24.31 18.48
C PHE A 126 8.39 24.65 18.70
N LYS A 127 9.15 23.65 19.15
CA LYS A 127 10.60 23.75 19.28
C LYS A 127 11.28 23.20 18.02
N SER A 128 11.69 24.11 17.16
CA SER A 128 12.36 23.75 15.90
C SER A 128 13.74 23.15 16.12
N ALA A 129 14.07 22.12 15.33
CA ALA A 129 15.42 21.60 15.21
C ALA A 129 16.27 22.53 14.31
N ALA A 130 17.47 22.86 14.78
CA ALA A 130 18.44 23.65 14.02
C ALA A 130 19.75 22.84 13.90
N PRO A 131 19.92 22.07 12.82
CA PRO A 131 21.16 21.34 12.56
C PRO A 131 22.37 22.28 12.50
N ALA A 132 23.47 21.89 13.13
CA ALA A 132 24.65 22.75 13.29
C ALA A 132 25.26 23.23 11.96
N PHE A 133 25.20 22.42 10.90
CA PHE A 133 25.73 22.80 9.58
C PHE A 133 24.86 23.86 8.89
N LEU A 134 23.56 23.87 9.16
CA LEU A 134 22.59 24.76 8.52
C LEU A 134 22.50 26.08 9.30
N GLY A 135 22.64 26.03 10.63
CA GLY A 135 22.65 27.20 11.51
C GLY A 135 21.31 27.94 11.61
N VAL A 136 20.29 27.50 10.88
CA VAL A 136 18.92 28.02 10.92
C VAL A 136 17.93 26.92 11.31
N PRO A 137 16.81 27.28 11.98
CA PRO A 137 15.72 26.35 12.25
C PRO A 137 15.10 25.81 10.96
N LEU A 138 14.73 24.52 10.95
CA LEU A 138 14.12 23.88 9.78
C LEU A 138 12.71 24.42 9.47
N LEU A 139 11.94 24.70 10.52
CA LEU A 139 10.57 25.22 10.44
C LEU A 139 10.35 26.26 11.53
N ASN A 140 9.61 27.33 11.25
CA ASN A 140 9.33 28.37 12.25
C ASN A 140 7.85 28.35 12.64
N ALA A 141 7.56 28.42 13.94
CA ALA A 141 6.20 28.66 14.40
C ALA A 141 5.78 30.12 14.16
N PRO A 142 4.48 30.40 13.93
CA PRO A 142 3.41 29.42 13.77
C PRO A 142 3.38 28.80 12.36
N PHE A 143 2.99 27.52 12.27
CA PHE A 143 2.71 26.83 11.00
C PHE A 143 1.45 25.96 11.13
N SER A 144 0.90 25.53 10.01
CA SER A 144 -0.33 24.76 9.92
C SER A 144 -0.09 23.36 9.39
N LEU A 145 -0.79 22.38 9.95
CA LEU A 145 -0.78 20.98 9.51
C LEU A 145 -2.16 20.57 9.03
N ASN A 146 -2.26 20.02 7.83
CA ASN A 146 -3.46 19.37 7.33
C ASN A 146 -3.54 17.96 7.93
N MET A 147 -4.65 17.66 8.59
CA MET A 147 -4.93 16.36 9.20
C MET A 147 -5.82 15.55 8.26
N TYR A 148 -5.32 14.39 7.87
CA TYR A 148 -6.02 13.44 7.03
C TYR A 148 -6.40 12.20 7.83
N VAL A 149 -7.56 11.63 7.53
CA VAL A 149 -8.08 10.41 8.17
C VAL A 149 -8.43 9.39 7.09
N CYS A 150 -7.94 8.17 7.24
CA CYS A 150 -8.26 7.08 6.33
C CYS A 150 -9.67 6.55 6.63
N PRO A 151 -10.55 6.41 5.63
CA PRO A 151 -11.90 5.92 5.83
C PRO A 151 -11.97 4.45 6.26
N SER A 152 -11.00 3.61 5.85
CA SER A 152 -11.06 2.17 6.10
C SER A 152 -10.30 1.69 7.33
N CYS A 153 -9.10 2.23 7.59
CA CYS A 153 -8.27 1.83 8.73
C CYS A 153 -8.21 2.86 9.87
N PHE A 154 -8.91 4.00 9.72
CA PHE A 154 -8.97 5.12 10.68
C PHE A 154 -7.60 5.69 11.11
N GLN A 155 -6.54 5.42 10.35
CA GLN A 155 -5.23 6.00 10.59
C GLN A 155 -5.23 7.49 10.27
N ILE A 156 -4.53 8.24 11.11
CA ILE A 156 -4.39 9.69 11.00
C ILE A 156 -3.01 10.00 10.44
N GLN A 157 -2.96 10.87 9.43
CA GLN A 157 -1.73 11.41 8.88
C GLN A 157 -1.76 12.94 8.96
N TYR A 158 -0.61 13.54 9.25
CA TYR A 158 -0.42 14.97 9.16
C TYR A 158 0.45 15.30 7.95
N SER A 159 0.04 16.30 7.20
CA SER A 159 0.86 16.92 6.16
C SER A 159 1.03 18.41 6.45
N LEU A 160 2.14 19.00 6.03
CA LEU A 160 2.36 20.42 6.18
C LEU A 160 1.43 21.20 5.24
N ALA A 161 0.84 22.31 5.70
CA ALA A 161 0.03 23.16 4.82
C ALA A 161 0.89 23.72 3.67
N GLU A 162 0.27 23.97 2.51
CA GLU A 162 0.98 24.38 1.29
C GLU A 162 1.88 25.62 1.50
N GLU A 163 1.35 26.63 2.18
CA GLU A 163 2.03 27.89 2.51
C GLU A 163 3.32 27.63 3.32
N ASP A 164 3.26 26.68 4.26
CA ASP A 164 4.36 26.32 5.13
C ASP A 164 5.36 25.37 4.45
N ARG A 165 4.95 24.62 3.41
CA ARG A 165 5.88 23.83 2.57
C ARG A 165 6.87 24.74 1.84
N GLU A 166 6.44 25.92 1.40
CA GLU A 166 7.36 26.90 0.82
C GLU A 166 8.37 27.41 1.85
N GLN A 167 7.97 27.59 3.11
CA GLN A 167 8.88 27.97 4.18
C GLN A 167 9.92 26.87 4.42
N TRP A 168 9.50 25.60 4.46
CA TRP A 168 10.39 24.44 4.61
C TRP A 168 11.45 24.39 3.49
N VAL A 169 11.01 24.50 2.23
CA VAL A 169 11.94 24.47 1.08
C VAL A 169 12.87 25.68 1.11
N ARG A 170 12.39 26.87 1.47
CA ARG A 170 13.24 28.08 1.57
C ARG A 170 14.30 27.95 2.67
N ASN A 171 13.96 27.39 3.82
CA ASN A 171 14.89 27.25 4.95
C ASN A 171 16.04 26.28 4.65
N ILE A 172 15.76 25.19 3.90
CA ILE A 172 16.76 24.17 3.58
C ILE A 172 17.50 24.46 2.28
N GLY A 173 16.76 24.80 1.22
CA GLY A 173 17.31 24.95 -0.13
C GLY A 173 17.85 26.35 -0.45
N GLY A 174 17.48 27.36 0.34
CA GLY A 174 17.75 28.77 0.04
C GLY A 174 16.98 29.28 -1.18
N LEU A 175 16.94 30.60 -1.36
CA LEU A 175 16.41 31.21 -2.58
C LEU A 175 17.41 31.03 -3.72
N ARG A 176 16.94 30.55 -4.89
CA ARG A 176 17.74 30.63 -6.12
C ARG A 176 18.01 32.11 -6.42
N LYS A 177 19.29 32.47 -6.49
CA LYS A 177 19.75 33.80 -6.89
C LYS A 177 19.65 33.99 -8.40
#